data_AF-A0A7V6BZP4-F1
#
_entry.id   AF-A0A7V6BZP4-F1
#
_cell.length_a   1.000
_cell.length_b   1.000
_cell.length_c   1.000
_cell.angle_alpha   90.00
_cell.angle_beta   90.00
_cell.angle_gamma   90.00
#
_symmetry.space_group_name_H-M   'P 1'
#
loop_
_entity.id
_entity.type
_entity.pdbx_description
1 polymer ?
#
loop_
_entity_poly.entity_id
_entity_poly.type
_entity_poly.pdbx_seq_one_letter_code
_entity_poly.pdbx_strand_id
1 'polypeptide(L)'
;ASQAVYSGNIIVDEAAQKTDAYQTNRNFLLDDSSEVVSIPQLEIKADDVKCSHGSTISPVPEDQRFYLMSRGLRPEVAEHVLVTSFLHEVTSRVTLPKVAEYVERIVQAKLGVPGVTEKL
;
A
#
# COMPACT_ATOMS: atom_id res chain seq x y z
N ALA A 1 -12.95 13.54 1.39
CA ALA A 1 -13.30 12.67 0.26
C ALA A 1 -12.14 12.62 -0.73
N SER A 2 -11.41 11.51 -0.70
CA SER A 2 -10.40 11.16 -1.70
C SER A 2 -10.82 9.85 -2.39
N GLN A 3 -10.38 9.62 -3.62
CA GLN A 3 -10.66 8.39 -4.34
C GLN A 3 -9.36 7.79 -4.87
N ALA A 4 -9.13 6.50 -4.58
CA ALA A 4 -8.05 5.73 -5.15
C ALA A 4 -8.61 4.69 -6.14
N VAL A 5 -8.02 4.63 -7.33
CA VAL A 5 -8.42 3.67 -8.37
C VAL A 5 -7.20 2.85 -8.76
N TYR A 6 -7.33 1.53 -8.67
CA TYR A 6 -6.35 0.57 -9.16
C TYR A 6 -6.97 -0.29 -10.26
N SER A 7 -6.31 -0.37 -11.40
CA SER A 7 -6.60 -1.33 -12.46
C SER A 7 -5.29 -1.97 -12.90
N GLY A 8 -5.24 -3.30 -12.88
CA GLY A 8 -4.05 -4.06 -13.24
C GLY A 8 -4.45 -5.33 -13.96
N ASN A 9 -3.83 -5.60 -15.11
CA ASN A 9 -4.09 -6.77 -15.94
C ASN A 9 -2.78 -7.53 -16.16
N ILE A 10 -2.77 -8.81 -15.80
CA ILE A 10 -1.69 -9.74 -16.16
C ILE A 10 -2.16 -10.56 -17.37
N ILE A 11 -1.44 -10.43 -18.48
CA ILE A 11 -1.69 -11.19 -19.71
C ILE A 11 -0.59 -12.25 -19.84
N VAL A 12 -1.00 -13.51 -19.98
CA VAL A 12 -0.10 -14.64 -20.21
C VAL A 12 -0.47 -15.29 -21.53
N ASP A 13 0.38 -15.10 -22.54
CA ASP A 13 0.17 -15.65 -23.88
C ASP A 13 0.38 -17.17 -23.93
N GLU A 14 -0.16 -17.82 -24.97
CA GLU A 14 -0.13 -19.28 -25.15
C GLU A 14 1.28 -19.88 -25.08
N ALA A 15 2.30 -19.16 -25.55
CA ALA A 15 3.69 -19.61 -25.51
C ALA A 15 4.37 -19.43 -24.13
N ALA A 16 3.77 -18.65 -23.22
CA ALA A 16 4.34 -18.28 -21.93
C ALA A 16 4.05 -19.34 -20.84
N GLN A 17 4.31 -20.61 -21.17
CA GLN A 17 4.26 -21.72 -20.22
C GLN A 17 5.29 -21.50 -19.10
N LYS A 18 5.03 -22.10 -17.93
CA LYS A 18 5.80 -21.96 -16.69
C LYS A 18 5.83 -20.55 -16.09
N THR A 19 4.98 -19.64 -16.56
CA THR A 19 4.84 -18.31 -15.95
C THR A 19 4.44 -18.43 -14.48
N ASP A 20 5.14 -17.72 -13.60
CA ASP A 20 4.80 -17.52 -12.19
C ASP A 20 4.57 -16.03 -11.95
N ALA A 21 3.31 -15.64 -11.76
CA ALA A 21 2.90 -14.25 -11.67
C ALA A 21 1.95 -14.03 -10.49
N TYR A 22 2.18 -12.95 -9.75
CA TYR A 22 1.36 -12.57 -8.61
C TYR A 22 1.11 -11.07 -8.58
N GLN A 23 -0.14 -10.69 -8.33
CA GLN A 23 -0.56 -9.30 -8.16
C GLN A 23 -1.16 -9.07 -6.78
N THR A 24 -0.65 -8.09 -6.04
CA THR A 24 -1.21 -7.67 -4.75
C THR A 24 -1.60 -6.20 -4.80
N ASN A 25 -2.84 -5.89 -4.44
CA ASN A 25 -3.28 -4.55 -4.17
C ASN A 25 -3.87 -4.49 -2.76
N ARG A 26 -3.24 -3.74 -1.86
CA ARG A 26 -3.77 -3.51 -0.51
C ARG A 26 -4.01 -2.03 -0.34
N ASN A 27 -5.12 -1.70 0.29
CA ASN A 27 -5.59 -0.34 0.42
C ASN A 27 -6.00 -0.08 1.87
N PHE A 28 -5.58 1.06 2.40
CA PHE A 28 -6.00 1.57 3.71
C PHE A 28 -6.90 2.78 3.52
N LEU A 29 -8.11 2.70 4.07
CA LEU A 29 -9.02 3.83 4.19
C LEU A 29 -8.67 4.58 5.48
N LEU A 30 -8.30 5.85 5.35
CA LEU A 30 -7.95 6.72 6.49
C LEU A 30 -9.16 7.45 7.07
N ASP A 31 -10.24 7.55 6.30
CA ASP A 31 -11.47 8.20 6.71
C ASP A 31 -12.69 7.58 6.01
N ASP A 32 -13.86 7.73 6.60
CA ASP A 32 -15.13 7.15 6.11
C ASP A 32 -15.65 7.79 4.82
N SER A 33 -15.10 8.95 4.42
CA SER A 33 -15.50 9.66 3.19
C SER A 33 -14.61 9.32 1.99
N SER A 34 -13.61 8.46 2.19
CA SER A 34 -12.68 8.05 1.15
C SER A 34 -13.14 6.75 0.47
N GLU A 35 -12.86 6.64 -0.82
CA GLU A 35 -13.28 5.51 -1.64
C GLU A 35 -12.10 4.82 -2.31
N VAL A 36 -12.20 3.51 -2.47
CA VAL A 36 -11.22 2.69 -3.20
C VAL A 36 -11.95 1.83 -4.21
N VAL A 37 -11.50 1.89 -5.46
CA VAL A 37 -11.93 0.98 -6.53
C VAL A 37 -10.72 0.17 -6.97
N SER A 38 -10.83 -1.16 -6.89
CA SER A 38 -9.74 -2.08 -7.24
C SER A 38 -10.22 -3.11 -8.26
N ILE A 39 -9.61 -3.11 -9.44
CA ILE A 39 -9.98 -3.93 -10.60
C ILE A 39 -8.76 -4.76 -11.04
N PRO A 40 -8.42 -5.84 -10.32
CA PRO A 40 -7.36 -6.75 -10.73
C PRO A 40 -7.90 -7.78 -11.75
N GLN A 41 -7.17 -8.01 -12.84
CA GLN A 41 -7.57 -8.84 -13.96
C GLN A 41 -6.45 -9.81 -14.35
N LEU A 42 -6.83 -11.00 -14.82
CA LEU A 42 -5.93 -12.02 -15.35
C LEU A 42 -6.48 -12.51 -16.69
N GLU A 43 -5.67 -12.45 -17.73
CA GLU A 43 -5.94 -13.03 -19.05
C GLU A 43 -4.91 -14.13 -19.33
N ILE A 44 -5.27 -15.38 -19.03
CA ILE A 44 -4.36 -16.51 -19.09
C ILE A 44 -4.72 -17.42 -20.26
N LYS A 45 -3.80 -17.54 -21.23
CA LYS A 45 -3.92 -18.41 -22.41
C LYS A 45 -2.97 -19.62 -22.36
N ALA A 46 -2.28 -19.84 -21.25
CA ALA A 46 -1.34 -20.93 -21.04
C ALA A 46 -1.79 -21.81 -19.87
N ASP A 47 -1.63 -23.13 -20.01
CA ASP A 47 -2.13 -24.11 -19.02
C ASP A 47 -1.15 -24.35 -17.86
N ASP A 48 0.15 -24.41 -18.17
CA ASP A 48 1.19 -24.80 -17.20
C ASP A 48 1.76 -23.56 -16.50
N VAL A 49 0.93 -22.87 -15.72
CA VAL A 49 1.30 -21.59 -15.07
C VAL A 49 0.85 -21.53 -13.61
N LYS A 50 1.44 -20.60 -12.86
CA LYS A 50 1.01 -20.21 -11.52
C LYS A 50 0.69 -18.73 -11.54
N CYS A 51 -0.59 -18.38 -11.62
CA CYS A 51 -1.02 -17.00 -11.64
C CYS A 51 -2.04 -16.76 -10.54
N SER A 52 -1.87 -15.70 -9.75
CA SER A 52 -2.87 -15.30 -8.76
C SER A 52 -2.89 -13.79 -8.55
N HIS A 53 -4.01 -13.29 -8.03
CA HIS A 53 -4.13 -11.92 -7.60
C HIS A 53 -4.81 -11.83 -6.22
N GLY A 54 -4.55 -10.76 -5.49
CA GLY A 54 -5.18 -10.48 -4.21
C GLY A 54 -5.44 -8.99 -4.08
N SER A 55 -6.66 -8.65 -3.65
CA SER A 55 -7.06 -7.29 -3.35
C SER A 55 -7.68 -7.21 -1.96
N THR A 56 -7.19 -6.32 -1.10
CA THR A 56 -7.79 -6.06 0.21
C THR A 56 -8.01 -4.57 0.40
N ILE A 57 -9.12 -4.22 1.05
CA ILE A 57 -9.48 -2.87 1.45
C ILE A 57 -9.87 -2.96 2.92
N SER A 58 -9.25 -2.16 3.77
CA SER A 58 -9.64 -2.07 5.18
C SER A 58 -9.45 -0.65 5.71
N PRO A 59 -10.21 -0.25 6.74
CA PRO A 59 -9.83 0.91 7.52
C PRO A 59 -8.53 0.65 8.30
N VAL A 60 -7.99 1.69 8.94
CA VAL A 60 -6.92 1.54 9.93
C VAL A 60 -7.41 0.65 11.09
N PRO A 61 -6.70 -0.45 11.45
CA PRO A 61 -7.15 -1.38 12.47
C PRO A 61 -7.27 -0.72 13.85
N GLU A 62 -8.49 -0.62 14.36
CA GLU A 62 -8.78 0.04 15.63
C GLU A 62 -8.15 -0.66 16.84
N ASP A 63 -8.05 -1.99 16.79
CA ASP A 63 -7.41 -2.81 17.83
C ASP A 63 -5.91 -2.51 17.95
N GLN A 64 -5.22 -2.39 16.81
CA GLN A 64 -3.80 -2.01 16.78
C GLN A 64 -3.60 -0.57 17.21
N ARG A 65 -4.47 0.34 16.77
CA ARG A 65 -4.46 1.75 17.20
C ARG A 65 -4.67 1.86 18.70
N PHE A 66 -5.66 1.17 19.24
CA PHE A 66 -5.93 1.10 20.68
C PHE A 66 -4.74 0.51 21.44
N TYR A 67 -4.13 -0.56 20.93
CA TYR A 67 -2.95 -1.16 21.54
C TYR A 67 -1.79 -0.17 21.64
N LEU A 68 -1.47 0.54 20.56
CA LEU A 68 -0.42 1.57 20.55
C LEU A 68 -0.74 2.71 21.54
N MET A 69 -1.99 3.17 21.56
CA MET A 69 -2.44 4.18 22.51
C MET A 69 -2.32 3.74 23.97
N SER A 70 -2.61 2.46 24.26
CA SER A 70 -2.45 1.89 25.61
C SER A 70 -0.99 1.88 26.09
N ARG A 71 -0.03 1.97 25.17
CA ARG A 71 1.41 2.11 25.44
C ARG A 71 1.87 3.57 25.53
N GLY A 72 0.95 4.52 25.54
CA GLY A 72 1.23 5.94 25.75
C GLY A 72 1.41 6.74 24.46
N LEU A 73 1.17 6.16 23.28
CA LEU A 73 1.17 6.93 22.04
C LEU A 73 -0.09 7.79 21.96
N ARG A 74 0.08 9.04 21.53
CA ARG A 74 -1.07 9.89 21.18
C ARG A 74 -1.80 9.32 19.96
N PRO A 75 -3.11 9.53 19.82
CA PRO A 75 -3.90 8.98 18.72
C PRO A 75 -3.30 9.24 17.33
N GLU A 76 -2.81 10.46 17.09
CA GLU A 76 -2.24 10.86 15.80
C GLU A 76 -0.91 10.15 15.53
N VAL A 77 -0.10 9.96 16.58
CA VAL A 77 1.18 9.25 16.48
C VAL A 77 0.96 7.76 16.22
N ALA A 78 -0.03 7.15 16.89
CA ALA A 78 -0.39 5.75 16.68
C ALA A 78 -0.82 5.50 15.23
N GLU A 79 -1.67 6.38 14.68
CA GLU A 79 -2.11 6.30 13.29
C GLU A 79 -0.95 6.46 12.31
N HIS A 80 -0.07 7.44 12.53
CA HIS A 80 1.12 7.63 11.70
C HIS A 80 2.02 6.39 11.67
N VAL A 81 2.22 5.74 12.82
CA VAL A 81 3.00 4.49 12.91
C VAL A 81 2.35 3.39 12.06
N LEU A 82 1.05 3.19 12.16
CA LEU A 82 0.34 2.15 11.41
C LEU A 82 0.40 2.40 9.91
N VAL A 83 0.10 3.62 9.46
CA VAL A 83 0.09 3.98 8.04
C VAL A 83 1.51 3.94 7.45
N THR A 84 2.51 4.46 8.17
CA THR A 84 3.90 4.42 7.70
C THR A 84 4.41 2.99 7.62
N SER A 85 4.09 2.13 8.60
CA SER A 85 4.46 0.71 8.59
C SER A 85 3.79 -0.04 7.42
N PHE A 86 2.54 0.28 7.12
CA PHE A 86 1.84 -0.26 5.95
C PHE A 86 2.54 0.11 4.63
N LEU A 87 2.94 1.37 4.47
CA LEU A 87 3.65 1.85 3.28
C LEU A 87 5.11 1.37 3.21
N HIS A 88 5.70 1.00 4.35
CA HIS A 88 7.09 0.55 4.44
C HIS A 88 7.36 -0.69 3.57
N GLU A 89 6.39 -1.58 3.39
CA GLU A 89 6.57 -2.78 2.57
C GLU A 89 6.87 -2.48 1.09
N VAL A 90 6.40 -1.33 0.59
CA VAL A 90 6.70 -0.86 -0.77
C VAL A 90 7.92 0.04 -0.77
N THR A 91 7.99 1.00 0.15
CA THR A 91 9.05 2.02 0.16
C THR A 91 10.42 1.46 0.53
N SER A 92 10.49 0.40 1.34
CA SER A 92 11.75 -0.30 1.67
C SER A 92 12.44 -0.96 0.47
N ARG A 93 11.73 -1.15 -0.65
CA ARG A 93 12.31 -1.67 -1.90
C ARG A 93 13.19 -0.66 -2.63
N VAL A 94 13.13 0.62 -2.25
CA VAL A 94 13.99 1.67 -2.78
C VAL A 94 15.38 1.52 -2.17
N THR A 95 16.34 1.05 -2.97
CA THR A 95 17.68 0.69 -2.47
C THR A 95 18.67 1.85 -2.45
N LEU A 96 18.43 2.93 -3.21
CA LEU A 96 19.31 4.09 -3.26
C LEU A 96 19.02 5.01 -2.06
N PRO A 97 19.95 5.19 -1.10
CA PRO A 97 19.64 5.82 0.20
C PRO A 97 19.04 7.22 0.08
N LYS A 98 19.61 8.06 -0.78
CA LYS A 98 19.10 9.43 -1.01
C LYS A 98 17.67 9.46 -1.57
N VAL A 99 17.29 8.44 -2.33
CA VAL A 99 15.92 8.34 -2.88
C VAL A 99 14.97 7.78 -1.82
N ALA A 100 15.42 6.81 -1.02
CA ALA A 100 14.64 6.28 0.09
C ALA A 100 14.29 7.39 1.09
N GLU A 101 15.27 8.19 1.52
CA GLU A 101 15.08 9.35 2.40
C GLU A 101 14.12 10.38 1.79
N TYR A 102 14.26 10.64 0.48
CA TYR A 102 13.38 11.56 -0.24
C TYR A 102 11.93 11.08 -0.27
N VAL A 103 11.70 9.80 -0.58
CA VAL A 103 10.37 9.18 -0.60
C VAL A 103 9.75 9.18 0.79
N GLU A 104 10.50 8.80 1.82
CA GLU A 104 10.04 8.79 3.20
C GLU A 104 9.60 10.19 3.65
N ARG A 105 10.38 11.22 3.34
CA ARG A 105 10.02 12.62 3.63
C ARG A 105 8.72 13.04 2.93
N ILE A 106 8.52 12.69 1.66
CA ILE A 106 7.26 12.99 0.94
C ILE A 106 6.07 12.30 1.62
N VAL A 107 6.22 11.03 1.95
CA VAL A 107 5.15 10.26 2.62
C VAL A 107 4.80 10.90 3.96
N GLN A 108 5.80 11.20 4.80
CA GLN A 108 5.60 11.85 6.09
C GLN A 108 4.94 13.23 5.97
N ALA A 109 5.33 14.02 4.95
CA ALA A 109 4.72 15.32 4.69
C ALA A 109 3.23 15.18 4.29
N LYS A 110 2.88 14.19 3.44
CA LYS A 110 1.50 13.90 3.06
C LYS A 110 0.64 13.40 4.22
N LEU A 111 1.24 12.68 5.16
CA LEU A 111 0.58 12.24 6.39
C LEU A 111 0.49 13.35 7.45
N GLY A 112 1.07 14.53 7.21
CA GLY A 112 1.01 15.65 8.16
C GLY A 112 1.85 15.43 9.43
N VAL A 113 2.95 14.65 9.34
CA VAL A 113 3.87 14.47 10.47
C VAL A 113 4.45 15.83 10.89
N PRO A 114 4.30 16.25 12.18
CA PRO A 114 4.76 17.56 12.63
C PRO A 114 6.26 17.78 12.37
N GLY A 115 6.61 18.93 11.78
CA GLY A 115 8.00 19.30 11.51
C GLY A 115 8.56 18.79 10.17
N VAL A 116 7.79 18.02 9.40
CA VAL A 116 8.17 17.56 8.06
C VAL A 116 7.49 18.42 6.99
N THR A 117 8.25 18.86 5.98
CA THR A 117 7.72 19.63 4.84
C THR A 117 8.10 19.00 3.50
N GLU A 118 7.28 19.19 2.47
CA GLU A 118 7.52 18.69 1.11
C GLU A 118 8.72 19.35 0.41
N LYS A 119 9.25 20.46 0.93
CA LYS A 119 10.37 21.18 0.29
C LYS A 119 11.70 20.48 0.54
N LEU A 120 12.50 20.41 -0.53
CA LEU A 120 13.86 19.86 -0.54
C LEU A 120 14.79 20.61 0.42
#